data_AF-A0A7S3Z4E6-F1
#
_entry.id   AF-A0A7S3Z4E6-F1
#
_cell.length_a   1.000
_cell.length_b   1.000
_cell.length_c   1.000
_cell.angle_alpha   90.00
_cell.angle_beta   90.00
_cell.angle_gamma   90.00
#
_symmetry.space_group_name_H-M   'P 1'
#
loop_
_entity.id
_entity.type
_entity.pdbx_description
1 polymer ?
#
loop_
_entity_poly.entity_id
_entity_poly.type
_entity_poly.pdbx_seq_one_letter_code
_entity_poly.pdbx_strand_id
1 'polypeptide(L)'
;KIYLDSQLYACTYIQTSDGAREMEVCERWMGVLKRRRRAHAPLKFAEASRPTGIEYTISFAIGSVVVNGLLWAFLALYLLCTEPQCCGGLVGDHRRSRERESILEFLPSLEVQKMALPGAIAGILWSAGNFCSIYAVLELGEGIGYPAVQASILVSGLWGMLYYKEIRGQAALWWLFWATVTIGGIVMLSAARGW
;
A
#
# COMPACT_ATOMS: atom_id res chain seq x y z
N LYS A 1 11.98 -20.19 4.68
CA LYS A 1 12.32 -21.42 3.91
C LYS A 1 11.52 -21.53 2.60
N ILE A 2 10.31 -20.98 2.54
CA ILE A 2 9.36 -21.08 1.42
C ILE A 2 9.69 -20.16 0.21
N TYR A 3 10.45 -19.07 0.40
CA TYR A 3 10.90 -18.20 -0.70
C TYR A 3 12.01 -18.79 -1.59
N LEU A 4 12.65 -19.88 -1.16
CA LEU A 4 13.74 -20.52 -1.92
C LEU A 4 13.20 -21.43 -3.04
N ASP A 5 12.00 -22.01 -2.88
CA ASP A 5 11.44 -22.92 -3.89
C ASP A 5 10.85 -22.17 -5.09
N SER A 6 10.20 -21.02 -4.88
CA SER A 6 9.62 -20.24 -5.98
C SER A 6 10.65 -19.71 -6.98
N GLN A 7 11.88 -19.46 -6.55
CA GLN A 7 12.98 -19.03 -7.43
C GLN A 7 13.68 -20.22 -8.11
N LEU A 8 13.67 -21.42 -7.50
CA LEU A 8 14.10 -22.64 -8.19
C LEU A 8 13.14 -23.01 -9.32
N TYR A 9 11.83 -22.82 -9.12
CA TYR A 9 10.81 -23.13 -10.14
C TYR A 9 10.91 -22.29 -11.41
N ALA A 10 11.45 -21.05 -11.34
CA ALA A 10 11.68 -20.22 -12.52
C ALA A 10 12.86 -20.71 -13.39
N CYS A 11 13.82 -21.44 -12.81
CA CYS A 11 14.93 -22.04 -13.57
C CYS A 11 14.55 -23.33 -14.28
N THR A 12 13.54 -24.07 -13.80
CA THR A 12 13.15 -25.36 -14.39
C THR A 12 12.34 -25.20 -15.70
N TYR A 13 11.84 -24.00 -16.02
CA TYR A 13 10.99 -23.78 -17.20
C TYR A 13 11.75 -23.30 -18.45
N ILE A 14 13.06 -23.06 -18.36
CA ILE A 14 13.91 -22.78 -19.53
C ILE A 14 14.63 -24.09 -19.89
N GLN A 15 13.87 -25.02 -20.46
CA GLN A 15 14.39 -26.28 -20.99
C GLN A 15 14.11 -26.34 -22.49
N THR A 16 14.66 -25.38 -23.23
CA THR A 16 14.66 -25.38 -24.71
C THR A 16 16.10 -25.38 -25.25
N SER A 17 16.51 -26.57 -25.70
CA SER A 17 17.42 -26.89 -26.80
C SER A 17 18.90 -26.47 -26.84
N ASP A 18 19.54 -25.93 -25.80
CA ASP A 18 21.02 -25.79 -25.79
C ASP A 18 21.65 -25.94 -24.38
N GLY A 19 21.64 -27.17 -23.88
CA GLY A 19 21.76 -27.51 -22.45
C GLY A 19 23.14 -27.43 -21.78
N ALA A 20 24.20 -26.97 -22.43
CA ALA A 20 25.55 -26.96 -21.82
C ALA A 20 26.09 -25.55 -21.51
N ARG A 21 25.83 -24.56 -22.37
CA ARG A 21 26.36 -23.19 -22.19
C ARG A 21 25.50 -22.32 -21.28
N GLU A 22 24.20 -22.58 -21.20
CA GLU A 22 23.30 -21.78 -20.35
C GLU A 22 23.42 -22.14 -18.86
N MET A 23 23.78 -23.38 -18.51
CA MET A 23 24.02 -23.77 -17.12
C MET A 23 25.19 -23.00 -16.49
N GLU A 24 26.25 -22.73 -17.25
CA GLU A 24 27.40 -21.97 -16.76
C GLU A 24 27.06 -20.49 -16.53
N VAL A 25 26.20 -19.91 -17.38
CA VAL A 25 25.65 -18.56 -17.20
C VAL A 25 24.73 -18.50 -15.99
N CYS A 26 23.87 -19.52 -15.81
CA CYS A 26 22.98 -19.62 -14.67
C CYS A 26 23.74 -19.78 -13.34
N GLU A 27 24.78 -20.63 -13.29
CA GLU A 27 25.66 -20.75 -12.13
C GLU A 27 26.42 -19.46 -11.83
N ARG A 28 26.89 -18.75 -12.87
CA ARG A 28 27.59 -17.47 -12.71
C ARG A 28 26.66 -16.38 -12.19
N TRP A 29 25.42 -16.30 -12.68
CA TRP A 29 24.39 -15.40 -12.16
C TRP A 29 23.93 -15.78 -10.75
N MET A 30 23.76 -17.06 -10.47
CA MET A 30 23.48 -17.58 -9.13
C MET A 30 24.60 -17.25 -8.15
N GLY A 31 25.87 -17.32 -8.58
CA GLY A 31 27.04 -16.91 -7.79
C GLY A 31 27.08 -15.41 -7.50
N VAL A 32 26.66 -14.57 -8.45
CA VAL A 32 26.51 -13.11 -8.28
C VAL A 32 25.34 -12.78 -7.35
N LEU A 33 24.20 -13.47 -7.49
CA LEU A 33 23.05 -13.35 -6.59
C LEU A 33 23.37 -13.87 -5.18
N LYS A 34 24.19 -14.92 -5.05
CA LYS A 34 24.71 -15.41 -3.75
C LYS A 34 25.64 -14.39 -3.08
N ARG A 35 26.36 -13.56 -3.85
CA ARG A 35 27.16 -12.44 -3.31
C ARG A 35 26.31 -11.21 -3.00
N ARG A 36 25.26 -10.90 -3.79
CA ARG A 36 24.28 -9.84 -3.49
C ARG A 36 23.26 -10.19 -2.41
N ARG A 37 23.15 -11.46 -2.00
CA ARG A 37 22.38 -11.91 -0.81
C ARG A 37 22.77 -11.21 0.50
N ARG A 38 23.93 -10.54 0.56
CA ARG A 38 24.37 -9.75 1.71
C ARG A 38 23.98 -8.27 1.66
N ALA A 39 23.35 -7.80 0.59
CA ALA A 39 22.98 -6.39 0.40
C ALA A 39 21.46 -6.15 0.38
N HIS A 40 20.62 -7.20 0.42
CA HIS A 40 19.24 -7.01 0.86
C HIS A 40 19.25 -6.86 2.38
N ALA A 41 18.83 -5.68 2.80
CA ALA A 41 18.77 -5.16 4.15
C ALA A 41 18.15 -6.15 5.18
N PRO A 42 18.45 -5.96 6.47
CA PRO A 42 18.75 -7.05 7.38
C PRO A 42 17.52 -7.51 8.18
N LEU A 43 16.89 -8.60 7.75
CA LEU A 43 15.99 -9.37 8.64
C LEU A 43 16.76 -10.32 9.59
N LYS A 44 18.10 -10.38 9.46
CA LYS A 44 18.96 -11.20 10.31
C LYS A 44 19.23 -10.63 11.71
N PHE A 45 18.82 -9.38 11.99
CA PHE A 45 18.99 -8.75 13.30
C PHE A 45 17.68 -8.67 14.11
N ALA A 46 16.61 -9.33 13.66
CA ALA A 46 15.37 -9.46 14.43
C ALA A 46 15.32 -10.81 15.19
N GLU A 47 16.27 -11.00 16.11
CA GLU A 47 16.26 -12.02 17.16
C GLU A 47 16.49 -11.22 18.46
N ALA A 48 15.52 -11.01 19.36
CA ALA A 48 14.94 -12.04 20.24
C ALA A 48 13.51 -11.74 20.75
N SER A 49 12.86 -10.66 20.31
CA SER A 49 11.42 -10.44 20.55
C SER A 49 10.73 -10.43 19.20
N ARG A 50 10.04 -11.52 18.83
CA ARG A 50 9.21 -11.56 17.61
C ARG A 50 8.22 -10.41 17.72
N PRO A 51 8.40 -9.28 16.99
CA PRO A 51 7.45 -8.20 17.06
C PRO A 51 6.16 -8.79 16.51
N THR A 52 5.14 -8.86 17.35
CA THR A 52 3.82 -9.26 16.86
C THR A 52 3.43 -8.22 15.81
N GLY A 53 2.83 -8.62 14.69
CA GLY A 53 2.43 -7.64 13.66
C GLY A 53 1.47 -6.55 14.17
N ILE A 54 0.92 -6.75 15.37
CA ILE A 54 0.17 -5.79 16.17
C ILE A 54 1.03 -4.57 16.53
N GLU A 55 2.26 -4.76 17.01
CA GLU A 55 3.18 -3.67 17.36
C GLU A 55 3.49 -2.80 16.13
N TYR A 56 3.66 -3.43 14.97
CA TYR A 56 3.83 -2.72 13.71
C TYR A 56 2.60 -1.88 13.35
N THR A 57 1.39 -2.44 13.49
CA THR A 57 0.14 -1.71 13.22
C THR A 57 -0.03 -0.50 14.13
N ILE A 58 0.26 -0.66 15.43
CA ILE A 58 0.19 0.42 16.41
C ILE A 58 1.23 1.51 16.09
N SER A 59 2.47 1.11 15.81
CA SER A 59 3.54 2.05 15.44
C SER A 59 3.20 2.82 14.16
N PHE A 60 2.66 2.14 13.15
CA PHE A 60 2.21 2.76 11.90
C PHE A 60 1.07 3.76 12.15
N ALA A 61 0.08 3.42 12.98
CA ALA A 61 -1.02 4.31 13.32
C ALA A 61 -0.52 5.58 14.00
N ILE A 62 0.39 5.45 14.98
CA ILE A 62 1.03 6.59 15.66
C ILE A 62 1.81 7.44 14.66
N GLY A 63 2.64 6.80 13.82
CA GLY A 63 3.41 7.49 12.79
C GLY A 63 2.53 8.29 11.82
N SER A 64 1.43 7.70 11.37
CA SER A 64 0.44 8.36 10.50
C SER A 64 -0.20 9.58 11.16
N VAL A 65 -0.60 9.48 12.44
CA VAL A 65 -1.16 10.62 13.20
C VAL A 65 -0.13 11.73 13.36
N VAL A 66 1.12 11.39 13.69
CA VAL A 66 2.20 12.37 13.85
C VAL A 66 2.49 13.08 12.53
N VAL A 67 2.68 12.33 11.43
CA VAL A 67 2.99 12.92 10.11
C VAL A 67 1.83 13.79 9.61
N ASN A 68 0.58 13.34 9.74
CA ASN A 68 -0.59 14.14 9.37
C ASN A 68 -0.70 15.40 10.24
N GLY A 69 -0.49 15.29 11.55
CA GLY A 69 -0.48 16.42 12.47
C GLY A 69 0.60 17.44 12.11
N LEU A 70 1.81 16.98 11.78
CA LEU A 70 2.91 17.84 11.33
C LEU A 70 2.60 18.51 9.98
N LEU A 71 1.98 17.80 9.04
CA LEU A 71 1.55 18.38 7.76
C LEU A 71 0.53 19.50 7.97
N TRP A 72 -0.47 19.27 8.84
CA TRP A 72 -1.45 20.29 9.20
C TRP A 72 -0.83 21.47 9.96
N ALA A 73 0.11 21.21 10.89
CA ALA A 73 0.82 22.26 11.59
C ALA A 73 1.70 23.08 10.64
N PHE A 74 2.38 22.44 9.69
CA PHE A 74 3.16 23.10 8.66
C PHE A 74 2.27 23.94 7.73
N LEU A 75 1.11 23.42 7.32
CA LEU A 75 0.13 24.16 6.53
C LEU A 75 -0.39 25.38 7.30
N ALA A 76 -0.75 25.21 8.58
CA ALA A 76 -1.18 26.31 9.44
C ALA A 76 -0.06 27.36 9.61
N LEU A 77 1.17 26.94 9.87
CA LEU A 77 2.33 27.84 9.98
C LEU A 77 2.61 28.54 8.65
N TYR A 78 2.52 27.84 7.52
CA TYR A 78 2.67 28.44 6.20
C TYR A 78 1.63 29.55 5.98
N LEU A 79 0.37 29.29 6.29
CA LEU A 79 -0.71 30.28 6.20
C LEU A 79 -0.51 31.47 7.15
N LEU A 80 -0.01 31.23 8.37
CA LEU A 80 0.31 32.27 9.35
C LEU A 80 1.57 33.07 9.00
N CYS A 81 2.59 32.45 8.38
CA CYS A 81 3.84 33.11 8.00
C CYS A 81 3.76 33.85 6.67
N THR A 82 2.84 33.47 5.79
CA THR A 82 2.53 34.22 4.56
C THR A 82 1.61 35.42 4.83
N GLU A 83 1.16 35.66 6.06
CA GLU A 83 0.59 36.95 6.50
C GLU A 83 1.68 38.05 6.42
N PRO A 84 1.55 39.04 5.53
CA PRO A 84 2.51 40.13 5.40
C PRO A 84 2.18 41.26 6.38
N GLN A 85 1.93 40.95 7.65
CA GLN A 85 1.64 41.96 8.69
C GLN A 85 2.90 42.43 9.43
N CYS A 86 4.03 41.73 9.33
CA CYS A 86 5.24 42.08 10.10
C CYS A 86 6.17 43.11 9.42
N CYS A 87 5.93 43.51 8.16
CA CYS A 87 6.76 44.49 7.46
C CYS A 87 5.91 45.59 6.80
N GLY A 88 5.53 46.61 7.59
CA GLY A 88 5.32 47.98 7.12
C GLY A 88 4.03 48.26 6.34
N GLY A 89 3.05 48.85 7.04
CA GLY A 89 1.90 49.47 6.42
C GLY A 89 2.28 50.70 5.59
N LEU A 90 1.68 50.81 4.40
CA LEU A 90 1.22 52.03 3.71
C LEU A 90 1.07 51.68 2.22
N VAL A 91 -0.12 51.21 1.86
CA VAL A 91 -0.82 51.42 0.58
C VAL A 91 -2.03 50.50 0.64
N GLY A 92 -3.22 51.09 0.58
CA GLY A 92 -4.48 50.36 0.61
C GLY A 92 -4.59 49.43 -0.59
N ASP A 93 -4.45 48.13 -0.36
CA ASP A 93 -4.61 47.11 -1.39
C ASP A 93 -5.89 46.32 -1.16
N HIS A 94 -7.02 46.96 -1.49
CA HIS A 94 -8.35 46.34 -1.47
C HIS A 94 -8.43 45.14 -2.44
N ARG A 95 -7.50 45.02 -3.40
CA ARG A 95 -7.42 43.94 -4.38
C ARG A 95 -6.96 42.63 -3.75
N ARG A 96 -6.05 42.69 -2.77
CA ARG A 96 -5.48 41.52 -2.08
C ARG A 96 -6.41 40.92 -1.01
N SER A 97 -7.33 41.70 -0.45
CA SER A 97 -8.39 41.17 0.42
C SER A 97 -9.36 40.27 -0.34
N ARG A 98 -9.66 40.61 -1.61
CA ARG A 98 -10.56 39.82 -2.47
C ARG A 98 -9.94 38.48 -2.92
N GLU A 99 -8.61 38.43 -3.06
CA GLU A 99 -7.88 37.20 -3.40
C GLU A 99 -7.68 36.27 -2.17
N ARG A 100 -7.69 36.84 -0.96
CA ARG A 100 -7.72 36.04 0.28
C ARG A 100 -9.07 35.39 0.54
N GLU A 101 -10.15 36.15 0.35
CA GLU A 101 -11.50 35.59 0.43
C GLU A 101 -11.69 34.47 -0.59
N SER A 102 -11.12 34.58 -1.80
CA SER A 102 -11.18 33.49 -2.77
C SER A 102 -10.38 32.25 -2.35
N ILE A 103 -9.17 32.39 -1.79
CA ILE A 103 -8.37 31.25 -1.29
C ILE A 103 -9.02 30.59 -0.07
N LEU A 104 -9.57 31.38 0.86
CA LEU A 104 -10.31 30.87 2.02
C LEU A 104 -11.65 30.25 1.62
N GLU A 105 -12.28 30.69 0.53
CA GLU A 105 -13.44 30.01 -0.08
C GLU A 105 -13.09 28.63 -0.65
N PHE A 106 -11.86 28.43 -1.15
CA PHE A 106 -11.40 27.12 -1.60
C PHE A 106 -10.97 26.19 -0.46
N LEU A 107 -10.72 26.73 0.74
CA LEU A 107 -10.45 25.89 1.89
C LEU A 107 -11.75 25.18 2.28
N PRO A 108 -11.76 23.83 2.26
CA PRO A 108 -12.95 23.09 2.63
C PRO A 108 -13.34 23.51 4.04
N SER A 109 -14.61 23.90 4.23
CA SER A 109 -15.14 24.18 5.56
C SER A 109 -14.82 22.98 6.44
N LEU A 110 -14.16 23.22 7.56
CA LEU A 110 -13.82 22.18 8.53
C LEU A 110 -15.10 21.73 9.23
N GLU A 111 -15.93 20.98 8.51
CA GLU A 111 -17.13 20.31 9.02
C GLU A 111 -16.72 19.05 9.79
N VAL A 112 -15.84 19.24 10.79
CA VAL A 112 -15.30 18.15 11.62
C VAL A 112 -16.44 17.33 12.19
N GLN A 113 -17.55 17.97 12.57
CA GLN A 113 -18.70 17.29 13.13
C GLN A 113 -19.41 16.33 12.14
N LYS A 114 -19.44 16.66 10.84
CA LYS A 114 -20.06 15.78 9.82
C LYS A 114 -19.10 14.71 9.32
N MET A 115 -17.81 15.02 9.27
CA MET A 115 -16.77 14.11 8.75
C MET A 115 -16.16 13.19 9.83
N ALA A 116 -16.28 13.54 11.11
CA ALA A 116 -15.70 12.76 12.21
C ALA A 116 -16.25 11.34 12.26
N LEU A 117 -17.57 11.17 12.15
CA LEU A 117 -18.19 9.84 12.22
C LEU A 117 -17.81 8.94 11.02
N PRO A 118 -18.01 9.34 9.75
CA PRO A 118 -17.63 8.50 8.62
C PRO A 118 -16.10 8.28 8.56
N GLY A 119 -15.30 9.28 8.93
CA GLY A 119 -13.85 9.15 9.04
C GLY A 119 -13.42 8.15 10.11
N ALA A 120 -14.05 8.18 11.30
CA ALA A 120 -13.78 7.23 12.37
C ALA A 120 -14.16 5.79 11.96
N ILE A 121 -15.33 5.61 11.34
CA ILE A 121 -15.78 4.29 10.85
C ILE A 121 -14.80 3.76 9.80
N ALA A 122 -14.41 4.59 8.83
CA ALA A 122 -13.43 4.22 7.80
C ALA A 122 -12.08 3.83 8.41
N GLY A 123 -11.59 4.60 9.40
CA GLY A 123 -10.34 4.32 10.11
C GLY A 123 -10.39 3.01 10.91
N ILE A 124 -11.49 2.75 11.63
CA ILE A 124 -11.69 1.50 12.38
C ILE A 124 -11.73 0.32 11.42
N LEU A 125 -12.50 0.42 10.32
CA LEU A 125 -12.63 -0.65 9.34
C LEU A 125 -11.30 -0.94 8.63
N TRP A 126 -10.55 0.11 8.29
CA TRP A 126 -9.20 -0.02 7.73
C TRP A 126 -8.24 -0.70 8.70
N SER A 127 -8.26 -0.31 9.98
CA SER A 127 -7.39 -0.89 11.01
C SER A 127 -7.73 -2.37 11.25
N ALA A 128 -9.02 -2.71 11.32
CA ALA A 128 -9.49 -4.08 11.42
C ALA A 128 -9.07 -4.93 10.20
N GLY A 129 -9.19 -4.39 8.99
CA GLY A 129 -8.75 -5.06 7.76
C GLY A 129 -7.25 -5.36 7.75
N ASN A 130 -6.42 -4.40 8.18
CA ASN A 130 -4.97 -4.61 8.29
C ASN A 130 -4.60 -5.64 9.37
N PHE A 131 -5.28 -5.59 10.51
CA PHE A 131 -5.10 -6.59 11.56
C PHE A 131 -5.43 -8.00 11.07
N CYS A 132 -6.59 -8.19 10.42
CA CYS A 132 -6.97 -9.46 9.81
C CYS A 132 -5.99 -9.91 8.72
N SER A 133 -5.45 -8.97 7.95
CA SER A 133 -4.46 -9.26 6.90
C SER A 133 -3.14 -9.77 7.48
N ILE A 134 -2.66 -9.14 8.55
CA ILE A 134 -1.47 -9.59 9.28
C ILE A 134 -1.72 -10.97 9.89
N TYR A 135 -2.87 -11.17 10.54
CA TYR A 135 -3.25 -12.46 11.12
C TYR A 135 -3.28 -13.58 10.06
N ALA A 136 -3.89 -13.31 8.89
CA ALA A 136 -3.91 -14.26 7.78
C ALA A 136 -2.50 -14.60 7.26
N VAL A 137 -1.59 -13.62 7.17
CA VAL A 137 -0.20 -13.87 6.74
C VAL A 137 0.59 -14.65 7.80
N LEU A 138 0.33 -14.43 9.09
CA LEU A 138 0.99 -15.16 10.18
C LEU A 138 0.55 -16.64 10.22
N GLU A 139 -0.74 -16.91 10.04
CA GLU A 139 -1.29 -18.27 10.11
C GLU A 139 -1.09 -19.07 8.80
N LEU A 140 -1.35 -18.47 7.64
CA LEU A 140 -1.26 -19.16 6.33
C LEU A 140 0.15 -19.10 5.72
N GLY A 141 1.03 -18.29 6.30
CA GLY A 141 2.36 -18.00 5.77
C GLY A 141 2.36 -17.05 4.58
N GLU A 142 3.52 -16.51 4.26
CA GLU A 142 3.70 -15.48 3.22
C GLU A 142 3.29 -15.96 1.81
N GLY A 143 3.37 -17.26 1.55
CA GLY A 143 3.07 -17.84 0.24
C GLY A 143 1.59 -17.88 -0.12
N ILE A 144 0.68 -17.93 0.86
CA ILE A 144 -0.77 -18.00 0.64
C ILE A 144 -1.45 -16.75 1.22
N GLY A 145 -1.03 -16.31 2.40
CA GLY A 145 -1.61 -15.14 3.06
C GLY A 145 -1.45 -13.87 2.23
N TYR A 146 -0.30 -13.65 1.59
CA TYR A 146 -0.07 -12.42 0.82
C TYR A 146 -0.96 -12.33 -0.44
N PRO A 147 -1.05 -13.35 -1.31
CA PRO A 147 -2.04 -13.37 -2.40
C PRO A 147 -3.49 -13.24 -1.93
N ALA A 148 -3.85 -13.86 -0.79
CA ALA A 148 -5.20 -13.77 -0.24
C ALA A 148 -5.56 -12.34 0.22
N VAL A 149 -4.62 -11.64 0.87
CA VAL A 149 -4.79 -10.23 1.26
C VAL A 149 -4.93 -9.34 0.03
N GLN A 150 -4.15 -9.59 -1.03
CA GLN A 150 -4.23 -8.84 -2.28
C GLN A 150 -5.58 -9.02 -3.01
N ALA A 151 -6.26 -10.16 -2.82
CA ALA A 151 -7.61 -10.37 -3.35
C ALA A 151 -8.66 -9.39 -2.77
N SER A 152 -8.36 -8.64 -1.70
CA SER A 152 -9.21 -7.56 -1.21
C SER A 152 -9.48 -6.48 -2.26
N ILE A 153 -8.58 -6.28 -3.23
CA ILE A 153 -8.79 -5.35 -4.36
C ILE A 153 -9.98 -5.78 -5.24
N LEU A 154 -10.25 -7.08 -5.32
CA LEU A 154 -11.39 -7.62 -6.07
C LEU A 154 -12.70 -7.26 -5.37
N VAL A 155 -12.73 -7.37 -4.04
CA VAL A 155 -13.90 -6.97 -3.23
C VAL A 155 -14.15 -5.47 -3.37
N SER A 156 -13.09 -4.65 -3.32
CA SER A 156 -13.18 -3.20 -3.52
C SER A 156 -13.73 -2.84 -4.90
N GLY A 157 -13.20 -3.45 -5.97
CA GLY A 157 -13.70 -3.21 -7.33
C GLY A 157 -15.14 -3.70 -7.53
N LEU A 158 -15.53 -4.82 -6.91
CA LEU A 158 -16.90 -5.30 -6.94
C LEU A 158 -17.86 -4.30 -6.29
N TRP A 159 -17.45 -3.69 -5.17
CA TRP A 159 -18.23 -2.63 -4.51
C TRP A 159 -18.37 -1.38 -5.39
N GLY A 160 -17.30 -0.99 -6.08
CA GLY A 160 -17.31 0.08 -7.10
C GLY A 160 -18.29 -0.17 -8.24
N MET A 161 -18.41 -1.42 -8.70
CA MET A 161 -19.36 -1.82 -9.75
C MET A 161 -20.80 -1.91 -9.25
N LEU A 162 -21.05 -2.57 -8.11
CA LEU A 162 -22.41 -2.88 -7.67
C LEU A 162 -23.10 -1.70 -6.99
N TYR A 163 -22.41 -1.00 -6.09
CA TYR A 163 -23.01 0.06 -5.31
C TYR A 163 -22.83 1.43 -5.96
N TYR A 164 -21.59 1.84 -6.24
CA TYR A 164 -21.31 3.14 -6.83
C TYR A 164 -21.67 3.20 -8.31
N LYS A 165 -21.70 2.03 -8.98
CA LYS A 165 -22.03 1.90 -10.41
C LYS A 165 -21.16 2.78 -11.29
N GLU A 166 -19.91 2.99 -10.88
CA GLU A 166 -18.93 3.85 -11.55
C GLU A 166 -18.39 3.20 -12.82
N ILE A 167 -18.20 1.88 -12.80
CA ILE A 167 -17.69 1.11 -13.92
C ILE A 167 -18.86 0.38 -14.58
N ARG A 168 -19.23 0.79 -15.80
CA ARG A 168 -20.33 0.19 -16.58
C ARG A 168 -19.88 -0.24 -17.97
N GLY A 169 -20.64 -1.14 -18.59
CA GLY A 169 -20.42 -1.60 -19.96
C GLY A 169 -19.15 -2.43 -20.13
N GLN A 170 -18.42 -2.20 -21.22
CA GLN A 170 -17.27 -3.01 -21.61
C GLN A 170 -16.15 -3.03 -20.55
N ALA A 171 -15.94 -1.93 -19.83
CA ALA A 171 -14.92 -1.85 -18.78
C ALA A 171 -15.19 -2.81 -17.61
N ALA A 172 -16.46 -3.00 -17.24
CA ALA A 172 -16.84 -3.95 -16.19
C ALA A 172 -16.60 -5.40 -16.63
N LEU A 173 -16.84 -5.72 -17.90
CA LEU A 173 -16.55 -7.04 -18.47
C LEU A 173 -15.05 -7.35 -18.45
N TRP A 174 -14.20 -6.39 -18.86
CA TRP A 174 -12.75 -6.55 -18.79
C TRP A 174 -12.26 -6.70 -17.35
N TRP A 175 -12.81 -5.89 -16.43
CA TRP A 175 -12.48 -6.01 -15.01
C TRP A 175 -12.84 -7.40 -14.47
N LEU A 176 -14.04 -7.92 -14.78
CA LEU A 176 -14.48 -9.25 -14.36
C LEU A 176 -13.57 -10.34 -14.94
N PHE A 177 -13.17 -10.23 -16.20
CA PHE A 177 -12.22 -11.15 -16.81
C PHE A 177 -10.90 -11.21 -16.02
N TRP A 178 -10.26 -10.05 -15.76
CA TRP A 178 -9.02 -10.02 -14.99
C TRP A 178 -9.19 -10.46 -13.53
N ALA A 179 -10.35 -10.17 -12.92
CA ALA A 179 -10.70 -10.66 -11.60
C ALA A 179 -10.76 -12.20 -11.57
N THR A 180 -11.40 -12.83 -12.55
CA THR A 180 -11.46 -14.30 -12.65
C THR A 180 -10.09 -14.93 -12.86
N VAL A 181 -9.23 -14.33 -13.71
CA VAL A 181 -7.85 -14.79 -13.90
C VAL A 181 -7.05 -14.70 -12.59
N THR A 182 -7.21 -13.61 -11.83
CA THR A 182 -6.54 -13.42 -10.54
C THR A 182 -6.98 -14.47 -9.52
N ILE A 183 -8.29 -14.72 -9.40
CA ILE A 183 -8.84 -15.77 -8.52
C ILE A 183 -8.31 -17.14 -8.94
N GLY A 184 -8.30 -17.44 -10.24
CA GLY A 184 -7.72 -18.67 -10.77
C GLY A 184 -6.25 -18.84 -10.37
N GLY A 185 -5.45 -17.78 -10.46
CA GLY A 185 -4.05 -17.78 -10.02
C GLY A 185 -3.89 -18.06 -8.52
N ILE A 186 -4.73 -17.45 -7.67
CA ILE A 186 -4.72 -17.67 -6.22
C ILE A 186 -5.07 -19.13 -5.89
N VAL A 187 -6.13 -19.67 -6.52
CA VAL A 187 -6.56 -21.06 -6.32
C VAL A 187 -5.50 -22.03 -6.81
N MET A 188 -4.90 -21.80 -7.98
CA MET A 188 -3.85 -22.65 -8.53
C MET A 188 -2.60 -22.66 -7.64
N LEU A 189 -2.18 -21.48 -7.13
CA LEU A 189 -1.05 -21.37 -6.21
C LEU A 189 -1.32 -22.06 -4.87
N SER A 190 -2.56 -21.97 -4.38
CA SER A 190 -2.99 -22.64 -3.15
C SER A 190 -3.01 -24.17 -3.32
N ALA A 191 -3.50 -24.65 -4.46
CA ALA A 191 -3.53 -26.08 -4.79
C ALA A 191 -2.12 -26.67 -4.96
N ALA A 192 -1.18 -25.93 -5.56
CA ALA A 192 0.20 -26.38 -5.75
C ALA A 192 0.98 -26.59 -4.45
N ARG A 193 0.53 -26.01 -3.33
CA ARG A 193 1.12 -26.19 -1.99
C ARG A 193 0.53 -27.36 -1.19
N GLY A 194 -0.55 -27.98 -1.66
CA GLY A 194 -1.21 -29.09 -0.97
C GLY A 194 -0.49 -30.45 -1.08
N TRP A 195 0.76 -30.48 -1.55
CA TRP A 195 1.60 -31.68 -1.73
C TRP A 195 2.99 -31.45 -1.15
#